data_AF-A0A7S0UA20-F1
#
_entry.id   AF-A0A7S0UA20-F1
#
_cell.length_a   1.000
_cell.length_b   1.000
_cell.length_c   1.000
_cell.angle_alpha   90.00
_cell.angle_beta   90.00
_cell.angle_gamma   90.00
#
_symmetry.space_group_name_H-M   'P 1'
#
loop_
_entity.id
_entity.type
_entity.pdbx_description
1 polymer ?
#
loop_
_entity_poly.entity_id
_entity_poly.type
_entity_poly.pdbx_seq_one_letter_code
_entity_poly.pdbx_strand_id
1 'polypeptide(L)'
;DMYSGLEFSAGSEDAKKLFSFLSQTFPDKASQIRNPEMCGYGIKPISKEGTERIIRAALMFAIENRRSSVTMVHKGNIMHSTEGAFRDWGYSVGRGPEFRDFVVTERESA
;
A
#
# COMPACT_ATOMS: atom_id res chain seq x y z
N ASP A 1 -6.44 -0.38 -2.39
CA ASP A 1 -5.97 -1.77 -2.16
C ASP A 1 -6.64 -2.70 -3.19
N MET A 2 -6.39 -4.01 -3.14
CA MET A 2 -7.01 -5.05 -3.97
C MET A 2 -8.55 -4.97 -3.95
N TYR A 3 -9.13 -4.54 -2.84
CA TYR A 3 -10.58 -4.29 -2.69
C TYR A 3 -11.16 -3.22 -3.62
N SER A 4 -10.35 -2.53 -4.43
CA SER A 4 -10.85 -1.67 -5.51
C SER A 4 -11.58 -2.47 -6.61
N GLY A 5 -11.38 -3.79 -6.68
CA GLY A 5 -12.04 -4.66 -7.66
C GLY A 5 -11.52 -4.50 -9.09
N LEU A 6 -10.37 -3.82 -9.26
CA LEU A 6 -9.75 -3.64 -10.58
C LEU A 6 -9.00 -4.91 -10.97
N GLU A 7 -9.76 -5.86 -11.50
CA GLU A 7 -9.31 -7.22 -11.82
C GLU A 7 -9.69 -7.61 -13.25
N PHE A 8 -8.82 -8.42 -13.87
CA PHE A 8 -8.96 -8.92 -15.23
C PHE A 8 -8.82 -10.44 -15.22
N SER A 9 -9.89 -11.13 -15.63
CA SER A 9 -9.95 -12.60 -15.58
C SER A 9 -8.96 -13.26 -16.53
N ALA A 10 -8.38 -14.39 -16.11
CA ALA A 10 -7.46 -15.17 -16.92
C ALA A 10 -8.07 -15.57 -18.27
N GLY A 11 -7.28 -15.47 -19.34
CA GLY A 11 -7.71 -15.78 -20.70
C GLY A 11 -8.67 -14.77 -21.35
N SER A 12 -9.15 -13.75 -20.60
CA SER A 12 -10.03 -12.72 -21.15
C SER A 12 -9.29 -11.79 -22.12
N GLU A 13 -10.04 -11.15 -23.02
CA GLU A 13 -9.48 -10.16 -23.94
C GLU A 13 -8.87 -8.96 -23.22
N ASP A 14 -9.44 -8.53 -22.10
CA ASP A 14 -8.88 -7.39 -21.35
C ASP A 14 -7.59 -7.76 -20.60
N ALA A 15 -7.48 -8.99 -20.10
CA ALA A 15 -6.22 -9.50 -19.55
C ALA A 15 -5.11 -9.53 -20.63
N LYS A 16 -5.43 -9.99 -21.85
CA LYS A 16 -4.49 -9.98 -22.98
C LYS A 16 -4.06 -8.57 -23.36
N LYS A 17 -5.00 -7.62 -23.43
CA LYS A 17 -4.70 -6.20 -23.71
C LYS A 17 -3.79 -5.61 -22.64
N LEU A 18 -4.07 -5.86 -21.36
CA LEU A 18 -3.25 -5.37 -20.27
C LEU A 18 -1.83 -5.94 -20.34
N PHE A 19 -1.69 -7.25 -20.54
CA PHE A 19 -0.36 -7.87 -20.67
C PHE A 19 0.40 -7.38 -21.90
N SER A 20 -0.29 -7.17 -23.03
CA SER A 20 0.31 -6.60 -24.24
C SER A 20 0.84 -5.18 -23.98
N PHE A 21 0.05 -4.32 -23.33
CA PHE A 21 0.48 -2.99 -22.91
C PHE A 21 1.71 -3.03 -22.00
N LEU A 22 1.70 -3.91 -20.99
CA LEU A 22 2.83 -4.07 -20.06
C LEU A 22 4.08 -4.57 -20.79
N SER A 23 3.94 -5.52 -21.71
CA SER A 23 5.06 -6.10 -22.47
C SER A 23 5.70 -5.10 -23.42
N GLN A 24 4.89 -4.21 -24.03
CA GLN A 24 5.39 -3.16 -24.93
C GLN A 24 6.00 -1.98 -24.16
N THR A 25 5.39 -1.58 -23.05
CA THR A 25 5.77 -0.35 -22.33
C THR A 25 6.82 -0.60 -21.25
N PHE A 26 6.79 -1.77 -20.62
CA PHE A 26 7.65 -2.14 -19.48
C PHE A 26 8.16 -3.59 -19.61
N PRO A 27 8.93 -3.92 -20.67
CA PRO A 27 9.34 -5.29 -20.98
C PRO A 27 10.03 -6.00 -19.80
N ASP A 28 10.91 -5.31 -19.08
CA ASP A 28 11.61 -5.87 -17.91
C ASP A 28 10.67 -6.28 -16.78
N LYS A 29 9.58 -5.52 -16.57
CA LYS A 29 8.58 -5.84 -15.54
C LYS A 29 7.66 -6.97 -16.02
N ALA A 30 7.24 -6.93 -17.28
CA ALA A 30 6.38 -7.96 -17.86
C ALA A 30 7.08 -9.34 -17.88
N SER A 31 8.40 -9.38 -18.09
CA SER A 31 9.20 -10.61 -18.10
C SER A 31 9.13 -11.45 -16.81
N GLN A 32 8.74 -10.84 -15.69
CA GLN A 32 8.61 -11.52 -14.39
C GLN A 32 7.32 -12.36 -14.30
N ILE A 33 6.37 -12.15 -15.21
CA ILE A 33 5.06 -12.79 -15.20
C ILE A 33 5.18 -14.17 -15.89
N ARG A 34 4.90 -15.24 -15.14
CA ARG A 34 4.96 -16.62 -15.64
C ARG A 34 3.61 -17.04 -16.20
N ASN A 35 3.61 -17.73 -17.35
CA ASN A 35 2.41 -18.23 -18.04
C ASN A 35 1.35 -17.14 -18.31
N PRO A 36 1.73 -16.02 -18.97
CA PRO A 36 0.88 -14.83 -19.08
C PRO A 36 -0.45 -15.07 -19.80
N GLU A 37 -0.52 -16.08 -20.68
CA GLU A 37 -1.71 -16.45 -21.46
C GLU A 37 -2.91 -16.86 -20.58
N MET A 38 -2.65 -17.42 -19.39
CA MET A 38 -3.66 -17.90 -18.44
C MET A 38 -3.41 -17.32 -17.04
N CYS A 39 -3.08 -16.02 -16.98
CA CYS A 39 -2.91 -15.30 -15.73
C CYS A 39 -4.06 -14.31 -15.52
N GLY A 40 -4.60 -14.26 -14.29
CA GLY A 40 -5.48 -13.19 -13.85
C GLY A 40 -4.64 -12.00 -13.37
N TYR A 41 -5.04 -10.78 -13.72
CA TYR A 41 -4.31 -9.57 -13.34
C TYR A 41 -5.16 -8.74 -12.38
N GLY A 42 -4.55 -8.26 -11.31
CA GLY A 42 -5.15 -7.32 -10.37
C GLY A 42 -4.27 -6.10 -10.18
N ILE A 43 -4.88 -4.94 -10.02
CA ILE A 43 -4.17 -3.68 -9.75
C ILE A 43 -4.42 -3.28 -8.30
N LYS A 44 -3.34 -3.13 -7.52
CA LYS A 44 -3.38 -2.72 -6.11
C LYS A 44 -2.89 -1.28 -5.97
N PRO A 45 -3.77 -0.26 -6.05
CA PRO A 45 -3.39 1.09 -5.71
C PRO A 45 -3.40 1.28 -4.19
N ILE A 46 -2.36 1.90 -3.65
CA ILE A 46 -2.35 2.49 -2.30
C ILE A 46 -1.89 3.94 -2.49
N SER A 47 -2.67 4.90 -2.00
CA SER A 47 -2.37 6.33 -2.14
C SER A 47 -1.93 6.96 -0.83
N LYS A 48 -1.21 8.07 -0.94
CA LYS A 48 -0.76 8.87 0.20
C LYS A 48 -1.96 9.44 0.96
N GLU A 49 -2.89 10.06 0.25
CA GLU A 49 -4.07 10.71 0.85
C GLU A 49 -4.95 9.70 1.59
N GLY A 50 -5.14 8.51 1.02
CA GLY A 50 -5.90 7.44 1.65
C GLY A 50 -5.22 6.92 2.92
N THR A 51 -3.88 6.79 2.87
CA THR A 51 -3.06 6.37 4.01
C THR A 51 -3.09 7.41 5.13
N GLU A 52 -2.80 8.67 4.83
CA GLU A 52 -2.74 9.73 5.83
C GLU A 52 -4.07 9.91 6.55
N ARG A 53 -5.18 9.82 5.81
CA ARG A 53 -6.54 9.88 6.37
C ARG A 53 -6.79 8.78 7.41
N ILE A 54 -6.50 7.52 7.08
CA ILE A 54 -6.78 6.41 7.99
C ILE A 54 -5.82 6.41 9.19
N ILE A 55 -4.57 6.82 9.00
CA ILE A 55 -3.60 6.94 10.08
C ILE A 55 -3.96 8.07 11.05
N ARG A 56 -4.37 9.24 10.55
CA ARG A 56 -4.91 10.33 11.41
C ARG A 56 -6.05 9.82 12.29
N ALA A 57 -7.03 9.15 11.69
CA ALA A 57 -8.17 8.61 12.43
C ALA A 57 -7.75 7.60 13.50
N ALA A 58 -6.79 6.72 13.20
CA ALA A 58 -6.26 5.74 14.15
C ALA A 58 -5.52 6.40 15.33
N LEU A 59 -4.69 7.41 15.05
CA LEU A 59 -3.95 8.15 16.08
C LEU A 59 -4.90 8.97 16.98
N MET A 60 -5.86 9.68 16.38
CA MET A 60 -6.89 10.41 17.15
C MET A 60 -7.68 9.45 18.04
N PHE A 61 -8.15 8.34 17.50
CA PHE A 61 -8.87 7.32 18.28
C PHE A 61 -8.01 6.80 19.44
N ALA A 62 -6.73 6.53 19.22
CA ALA A 62 -5.83 6.07 20.26
C ALA A 62 -5.66 7.11 21.38
N ILE A 63 -5.49 8.39 21.02
CA ILE A 63 -5.36 9.50 21.98
C ILE A 63 -6.65 9.64 22.81
N GLU A 64 -7.80 9.72 22.16
CA GLU A 64 -9.11 9.88 22.81
C GLU A 64 -9.44 8.72 23.75
N ASN A 65 -9.03 7.50 23.38
CA ASN A 65 -9.32 6.28 24.12
C ASN A 65 -8.15 5.80 24.98
N ARG A 66 -7.12 6.64 25.19
CA ARG A 66 -5.94 6.34 26.01
C ARG A 66 -5.28 4.99 25.68
N ARG A 67 -5.21 4.67 24.38
CA ARG A 67 -4.47 3.50 23.89
C ARG A 67 -2.99 3.83 23.87
N SER A 68 -2.17 2.89 24.35
CA SER A 68 -0.72 3.08 24.47
C SER A 68 0.05 2.87 23.17
N SER A 69 -0.58 2.29 22.15
CA SER A 69 0.10 1.97 20.88
C SER A 69 -0.87 1.95 19.70
N VAL A 70 -0.30 2.25 18.53
CA VAL A 70 -0.92 2.04 17.21
C VAL A 70 0.09 1.28 16.36
N THR A 71 -0.28 0.10 15.89
CA THR A 71 0.58 -0.75 15.08
C THR A 71 0.10 -0.74 13.63
N MET A 72 0.97 -0.28 12.72
CA MET A 72 0.73 -0.37 11.28
C MET A 72 1.14 -1.75 10.77
N VAL A 73 0.18 -2.55 10.33
CA VAL A 73 0.43 -3.85 9.72
C VAL A 73 0.65 -3.67 8.22
N HIS A 74 1.75 -4.20 7.69
CA HIS A 74 2.08 -4.06 6.27
C HIS A 74 3.02 -5.18 5.78
N LYS A 75 3.04 -5.44 4.47
CA LYS A 75 4.02 -6.35 3.81
C LYS A 75 5.02 -5.60 2.92
N GLY A 76 5.50 -4.47 3.42
CA GLY A 76 6.38 -3.55 2.69
C GLY A 76 7.80 -4.06 2.42
N ASN A 77 8.17 -5.24 2.96
CA ASN A 77 9.42 -5.91 2.61
C ASN A 77 9.39 -6.60 1.24
N ILE A 78 8.19 -6.86 0.69
CA ILE A 78 7.98 -7.38 -0.67
C ILE A 78 7.28 -6.32 -1.54
N MET A 79 6.24 -5.68 -1.01
CA MET A 79 5.45 -4.67 -1.71
C MET A 79 5.92 -3.26 -1.37
N HIS A 80 7.15 -2.93 -1.78
CA HIS A 80 7.83 -1.69 -1.40
C HIS A 80 7.03 -0.42 -1.75
N SER A 81 6.55 -0.30 -2.99
CA SER A 81 5.90 0.92 -3.49
C SER A 81 4.44 1.10 -3.06
N THR A 82 3.84 0.13 -2.38
CA THR A 82 2.44 0.20 -1.91
C THR A 82 2.37 0.05 -0.41
N GLU A 83 2.69 -1.11 0.13
CA GLU A 83 2.62 -1.40 1.57
C GLU A 83 3.82 -0.84 2.33
N GLY A 84 4.98 -0.73 1.69
CA GLY A 84 6.11 0.03 2.22
C GLY A 84 5.77 1.52 2.28
N ALA A 85 5.19 2.06 1.21
CA ALA A 85 4.71 3.44 1.15
C ALA A 85 3.62 3.73 2.21
N PHE A 86 2.66 2.81 2.42
CA PHE A 86 1.67 2.90 3.50
C PHE A 86 2.32 3.11 4.86
N ARG A 87 3.31 2.27 5.20
CA ARG A 87 4.09 2.40 6.44
C ARG A 87 4.80 3.75 6.52
N ASP A 88 5.49 4.14 5.46
CA ASP A 88 6.34 5.34 5.45
C ASP A 88 5.53 6.63 5.56
N TRP A 89 4.41 6.72 4.84
CA TRP A 89 3.46 7.83 4.98
C TRP A 89 2.83 7.84 6.37
N GLY A 90 2.47 6.69 6.93
CA GLY A 90 1.92 6.61 8.28
C GLY A 90 2.89 7.09 9.37
N TYR A 91 4.17 6.70 9.29
CA TYR A 91 5.19 7.26 10.18
C TYR A 91 5.40 8.77 9.97
N SER A 92 5.28 9.24 8.74
CA SER A 92 5.39 10.68 8.43
C SER A 92 4.26 11.47 9.10
N VAL A 93 3.04 10.93 9.15
CA VAL A 93 1.92 11.52 9.90
C VAL A 93 2.22 11.57 11.39
N GLY A 94 2.62 10.44 11.99
CA GLY A 94 2.90 10.37 13.43
C GLY A 94 4.05 11.27 13.89
N ARG A 95 5.07 11.46 13.04
CA ARG A 95 6.19 12.40 13.29
C ARG A 95 5.85 13.85 12.93
N GLY A 96 4.74 14.08 12.26
CA GLY A 96 4.31 15.41 11.85
C GLY A 96 3.91 16.28 13.05
N PRO A 97 3.87 17.60 12.86
CA PRO A 97 3.58 18.56 13.94
C PRO A 97 2.21 18.36 14.60
N GLU A 98 1.27 17.72 13.91
CA GLU A 98 -0.07 17.44 14.45
C GLU A 98 -0.05 16.46 15.64
N PHE A 99 0.83 15.46 15.61
CA PHE A 99 0.83 14.37 16.59
C PHE A 99 2.14 14.26 17.38
N ARG A 100 3.12 15.12 17.11
CA ARG A 100 4.46 14.93 17.66
C ARG A 100 4.49 14.93 19.19
N ASP A 101 3.65 15.74 19.82
CA ASP A 101 3.56 15.82 21.28
C ASP A 101 2.88 14.58 21.92
N PHE A 102 2.26 13.72 21.10
CA PHE A 102 1.52 12.54 21.54
C PHE A 102 2.15 11.21 21.11
N VAL A 103 3.09 11.25 20.15
CA VAL A 103 3.61 10.05 19.47
C VAL A 103 5.13 9.96 19.60
N VAL A 104 5.58 8.80 20.09
CA VAL A 104 6.96 8.33 19.99
C VAL A 104 7.00 7.10 19.10
N THR A 105 8.04 6.96 18.28
CA THR A 105 8.26 5.72 17.50
C THR A 105 9.12 4.73 18.28
N GLU A 106 9.01 3.44 17.99
CA GLU A 106 9.83 2.41 18.68
C GLU A 106 11.34 2.68 18.60
N ARG A 107 11.80 3.32 17.52
CA ARG A 107 13.22 3.70 17.33
C ARG A 107 13.66 4.88 18.20
N GLU A 108 12.71 5.65 18.74
CA GLU A 108 12.95 6.80 19.61
C GLU A 108 12.72 6.46 21.10
N SER A 109 12.03 5.35 21.38
CA SER A 109 11.75 4.89 22.75
C SER A 109 12.81 3.94 23.32
N ALA A 110 13.86 3.63 22.55
CA ALA A 110 14.93 2.70 22.92
C ALA A 110 16.23 3.44 23.26
#